data_AF-A0A7C7NVN6-F1
#
_entry.id   AF-A0A7C7NVN6-F1
#
_cell.length_a   1.000
_cell.length_b   1.000
_cell.length_c   1.000
_cell.angle_alpha   90.00
_cell.angle_beta   90.00
_cell.angle_gamma   90.00
#
_symmetry.space_group_name_H-M   'P 1'
#
loop_
_entity.id
_entity.type
_entity.pdbx_description
1 polymer ?
#
loop_
_entity_poly.entity_id
_entity_poly.type
_entity_poly.pdbx_seq_one_letter_code
_entity_poly.pdbx_strand_id
1 'polypeptide(L)'
;MSTIEQEMVHTVEGGHHDHHELPFIRKYIFATDHKVIAKQFMFVSLFFLVIGGLLAAMMRWQLGFPNQPMPGGNILPDAMMAPTPNGAIMLPEFYNSLLTMHGTIMIFFAIMPLLV
;
A
#
# COMPACT_ATOMS: atom_id res chain seq x y z
N MET A 1 -12.13 -3.33 73.00
CA MET A 1 -12.34 -4.22 71.84
C MET A 1 -12.85 -3.37 70.68
N SER A 2 -11.97 -2.55 70.07
CA SER A 2 -12.33 -1.56 69.03
C SER A 2 -11.19 -1.24 68.06
N THR A 3 -9.96 -1.69 68.35
CA THR A 3 -8.78 -1.41 67.54
C THR A 3 -8.50 -2.48 66.49
N ILE A 4 -9.14 -3.66 66.58
CA ILE A 4 -8.94 -4.78 65.64
C ILE A 4 -9.80 -4.61 64.36
N GLU A 5 -10.91 -3.85 64.42
CA GLU A 5 -11.73 -3.60 63.24
C GLU A 5 -11.19 -2.47 62.34
N GLN A 6 -10.32 -1.62 62.86
CA GLN A 6 -9.78 -0.49 62.09
C GLN A 6 -8.54 -0.86 61.26
N GLU A 7 -7.85 -1.95 61.61
CA GLU A 7 -6.73 -2.50 60.82
C GLU A 7 -7.22 -3.28 59.58
N MET A 8 -8.44 -3.83 59.62
CA MET A 8 -9.05 -4.62 58.55
C MET A 8 -9.85 -3.76 57.53
N VAL A 9 -9.67 -2.44 57.49
CA VAL A 9 -10.31 -1.55 56.49
C VAL A 9 -9.27 -0.84 55.63
N HIS A 10 -8.01 -1.30 55.65
CA HIS A 10 -6.95 -0.80 54.80
C HIS A 10 -6.23 -1.93 54.05
N THR A 11 -6.98 -2.82 53.42
CA THR A 11 -6.51 -3.48 52.20
C THR A 11 -7.07 -2.69 51.03
N VAL A 12 -6.32 -1.66 50.67
CA VAL A 12 -6.32 -1.08 49.33
C VAL A 12 -5.98 -2.23 48.38
N GLU A 13 -6.99 -2.97 47.94
CA GLU A 13 -6.86 -3.73 46.70
C GLU A 13 -6.91 -2.70 45.59
N GLY A 14 -5.74 -2.12 45.31
CA GLY A 14 -5.46 -1.48 44.06
C GLY A 14 -5.73 -2.51 42.98
N GLY A 15 -6.94 -2.46 42.43
CA GLY A 15 -7.30 -3.20 41.24
C GLY A 15 -6.18 -2.98 40.24
N HIS A 16 -5.44 -4.03 39.95
CA HIS A 16 -4.50 -4.06 38.85
C HIS A 16 -5.35 -3.73 37.61
N HIS A 17 -5.30 -2.47 37.20
CA HIS A 17 -5.68 -2.08 35.86
C HIS A 17 -4.61 -2.67 34.95
N ASP A 18 -4.71 -3.97 34.71
CA ASP A 18 -4.05 -4.64 33.61
C ASP A 18 -4.63 -4.00 32.36
N HIS A 19 -3.97 -2.93 31.92
CA HIS A 19 -4.15 -2.34 30.61
C HIS A 19 -3.74 -3.42 29.62
N HIS A 20 -4.67 -4.31 29.29
CA HIS A 20 -4.55 -5.26 28.20
C HIS A 20 -4.46 -4.44 26.91
N GLU A 21 -3.25 -4.00 26.62
CA GLU A 21 -2.84 -3.46 25.35
C GLU A 21 -3.16 -4.53 24.32
N LEU A 22 -4.27 -4.32 23.60
CA LEU A 22 -4.67 -5.18 22.51
C LEU A 22 -3.46 -5.35 21.59
N PRO A 23 -3.06 -6.59 21.25
CA PRO A 23 -1.85 -6.84 20.48
C PRO A 23 -1.88 -5.99 19.20
N PHE A 24 -0.73 -5.40 18.83
CA PHE A 24 -0.59 -4.48 17.69
C PHE A 24 -1.29 -4.97 16.41
N ILE A 25 -1.30 -6.28 16.19
CA ILE A 25 -1.97 -6.97 15.08
C ILE A 25 -3.49 -6.78 15.12
N ARG A 26 -4.12 -6.84 16.30
CA ARG A 26 -5.56 -6.61 16.44
C ARG A 26 -5.93 -5.14 16.28
N LYS A 27 -5.01 -4.24 16.64
CA LYS A 27 -5.22 -2.79 16.53
C LYS A 27 -5.09 -2.25 15.10
N TYR A 28 -4.21 -2.85 14.29
CA TYR A 28 -4.03 -2.45 12.89
C TYR A 28 -4.69 -3.41 11.90
N ILE A 29 -4.47 -4.73 11.97
CA ILE A 29 -4.99 -5.67 10.97
C ILE A 29 -6.46 -6.05 11.23
N PHE A 30 -6.85 -6.22 12.50
CA PHE A 30 -8.24 -6.55 12.88
C PHE A 30 -8.96 -5.37 13.58
N ALA A 31 -8.74 -4.16 13.08
CA ALA A 31 -9.42 -2.98 13.58
C ALA A 31 -10.89 -2.98 13.13
N THR A 32 -11.83 -2.92 14.08
CA THR A 32 -13.27 -2.76 13.78
C THR A 32 -13.66 -1.29 13.56
N ASP A 33 -12.75 -0.35 13.85
CA ASP A 33 -12.97 1.09 13.70
C ASP A 33 -12.85 1.51 12.23
N HIS A 34 -13.94 2.03 11.66
CA HIS A 34 -14.02 2.56 10.30
C HIS A 34 -13.01 3.68 10.01
N LYS A 35 -12.54 4.43 11.01
CA LYS A 35 -11.49 5.44 10.84
C LYS A 35 -10.12 4.81 10.58
N VAL A 36 -9.84 3.66 11.19
CA VAL A 36 -8.58 2.93 10.96
C VAL A 36 -8.63 2.28 9.58
N ILE A 37 -9.76 1.69 9.22
CA ILE A 37 -10.01 1.11 7.90
C ILE A 37 -9.86 2.20 6.82
N ALA A 38 -10.52 3.35 6.97
CA ALA A 38 -10.41 4.46 6.01
C ALA A 38 -8.97 4.96 5.83
N LYS A 39 -8.17 5.03 6.91
CA LYS A 39 -6.75 5.39 6.81
C LYS A 39 -5.91 4.36 6.06
N GLN A 40 -6.23 3.07 6.19
CA GLN A 40 -5.55 2.01 5.43
C GLN A 40 -5.89 2.08 3.95
N PHE A 41 -7.17 2.27 3.64
CA PHE A 41 -7.64 2.44 2.26
C PHE A 41 -7.07 3.70 1.61
N MET A 42 -6.98 4.82 2.33
CA MET A 42 -6.28 6.02 1.85
C MET A 42 -4.79 5.76 1.57
N PHE A 43 -4.10 5.05 2.46
CA PHE A 43 -2.67 4.78 2.28
C PHE A 43 -2.41 3.82 1.11
N VAL A 44 -3.21 2.75 1.00
CA VAL A 44 -3.11 1.75 -0.07
C VAL A 44 -3.46 2.37 -1.42
N SER A 45 -4.54 3.15 -1.51
CA SER A 45 -4.90 3.84 -2.75
C SER A 45 -3.83 4.83 -3.20
N LEU A 46 -3.24 5.61 -2.29
CA LEU A 46 -2.14 6.51 -2.61
C LEU A 46 -0.92 5.75 -3.15
N PHE A 47 -0.57 4.61 -2.55
CA PHE A 47 0.52 3.77 -3.02
C PHE A 47 0.28 3.25 -4.44
N PHE A 48 -0.91 2.70 -4.71
CA PHE A 48 -1.26 2.21 -6.05
C PHE A 48 -1.46 3.33 -7.07
N LEU A 49 -1.85 4.53 -6.65
CA LEU A 49 -1.94 5.72 -7.50
C LEU A 49 -0.55 6.13 -8.01
N VAL A 50 0.48 6.06 -7.17
CA VAL A 50 1.87 6.28 -7.60
C VAL A 50 2.31 5.23 -8.61
N ILE A 51 2.01 3.94 -8.36
CA ILE A 51 2.36 2.85 -9.29
C ILE A 51 1.63 3.03 -10.63
N GLY A 52 0.31 3.26 -10.61
CA GLY A 52 -0.49 3.48 -11.80
C GLY A 52 -0.01 4.72 -12.57
N GLY A 53 0.31 5.81 -11.87
CA GLY A 53 0.88 7.02 -12.46
C GLY A 53 2.27 6.81 -13.07
N LEU A 54 3.12 5.98 -12.46
CA LEU A 54 4.43 5.63 -13.00
C LEU A 54 4.30 4.78 -14.27
N LEU A 55 3.37 3.82 -14.31
CA LEU A 55 3.05 3.07 -15.53
C LEU A 55 2.53 4.00 -16.65
N ALA A 56 1.73 5.00 -16.30
CA ALA A 56 1.28 6.02 -17.26
C ALA A 56 2.45 6.85 -17.80
N ALA A 57 3.39 7.24 -16.93
CA ALA A 57 4.60 7.96 -17.33
C ALA A 57 5.47 7.13 -18.28
N MET A 58 5.58 5.81 -18.06
CA MET A 58 6.28 4.89 -18.97
C MET A 58 5.63 4.83 -20.36
N MET A 59 4.30 4.70 -20.44
CA MET A 59 3.58 4.74 -21.72
C MET A 59 3.72 6.11 -22.40
N ARG A 60 3.67 7.20 -21.62
CA ARG A 60 3.82 8.56 -22.13
C ARG A 60 5.20 8.82 -22.71
N TRP A 61 6.24 8.22 -22.14
CA TRP A 61 7.61 8.30 -22.65
C TRP A 61 7.75 7.69 -24.05
N GLN A 62 7.10 6.55 -24.32
CA GLN A 62 7.12 5.94 -25.66
C GLN A 62 6.41 6.80 -26.71
N LEU A 63 5.31 7.47 -26.35
CA LEU A 63 4.61 8.39 -27.25
C LEU A 63 5.42 9.64 -27.59
N GLY A 64 6.33 10.07 -26.70
CA GLY A 64 7.18 11.26 -26.90
C GLY A 64 8.48 11.00 -27.65
N PHE A 65 9.08 9.81 -27.51
CA PHE A 65 10.36 9.46 -28.14
C PHE A 65 10.35 8.02 -28.68
N PRO A 66 9.73 7.77 -29.85
CA PRO A 66 9.58 6.42 -30.41
C PRO A 66 10.90 5.75 -30.83
N ASN A 67 12.01 6.50 -30.87
CA ASN A 67 13.33 6.05 -31.35
C ASN A 67 14.46 6.20 -30.30
N GLN A 68 14.16 6.52 -29.04
CA GLN A 68 15.18 6.57 -28.00
C GLN A 68 14.94 5.48 -26.94
N PRO A 69 16.01 4.77 -26.52
CA PRO A 69 15.93 3.74 -25.51
C PRO A 69 15.42 4.30 -24.20
N MET A 70 14.53 3.56 -23.53
CA MET A 70 14.12 3.91 -22.18
C MET A 70 15.38 4.03 -21.29
N PRO A 71 15.63 5.20 -20.66
CA PRO A 71 16.71 5.33 -19.69
C PRO A 71 16.36 4.46 -18.48
N GLY A 72 16.97 3.27 -18.41
CA GLY A 72 16.61 2.22 -17.44
C GLY A 72 16.38 0.82 -18.01
N GLY A 73 16.55 0.61 -19.33
CA GLY A 73 16.38 -0.71 -19.97
C GLY A 73 17.32 -1.84 -19.50
N ASN A 74 18.30 -1.55 -18.63
CA ASN A 74 19.28 -2.53 -18.14
C ASN A 74 18.80 -3.37 -16.93
N ILE A 75 17.57 -3.16 -16.42
CA ILE A 75 17.03 -3.90 -15.25
C ILE A 75 15.81 -4.78 -15.56
N LEU A 76 15.34 -4.79 -16.81
CA LEU A 76 14.17 -5.56 -17.24
C LEU A 76 14.62 -6.70 -18.16
N PRO A 77 14.03 -7.91 -18.03
CA PRO A 77 14.43 -9.06 -18.85
C PRO A 77 14.17 -8.80 -20.33
N ASP A 78 15.19 -9.07 -21.17
CA ASP A 78 15.23 -8.98 -22.65
C ASP A 78 14.08 -9.71 -23.38
N ALA A 79 13.23 -10.45 -22.68
CA ALA A 79 12.07 -11.14 -23.22
C ALA A 79 10.82 -10.24 -23.37
N MET A 80 10.80 -9.06 -22.76
CA MET A 80 9.62 -8.17 -22.70
C MET A 80 9.81 -6.87 -23.48
N MET A 81 11.05 -6.56 -23.88
CA MET A 81 11.40 -5.42 -24.73
C MET A 81 12.35 -5.90 -25.83
N ALA A 82 12.26 -5.31 -27.02
CA ALA A 82 13.05 -5.78 -28.16
C ALA A 82 14.57 -5.65 -27.87
N PRO A 83 15.38 -6.72 -28.03
CA PRO A 83 16.81 -6.66 -27.83
C PRO A 83 17.42 -5.78 -28.92
N THR A 84 17.66 -4.51 -28.60
CA THR A 84 18.30 -3.53 -29.48
C THR A 84 19.63 -3.11 -28.85
N PRO A 85 20.75 -3.11 -29.61
CA PRO A 85 22.09 -2.75 -29.09
C PRO A 85 22.18 -1.37 -28.43
N ASN A 86 21.23 -0.49 -28.70
CA ASN A 86 21.17 0.88 -28.20
C ASN A 86 19.98 1.14 -27.28
N GLY A 87 19.31 0.08 -26.79
CA GLY A 87 18.32 0.10 -25.72
C GLY A 87 16.86 -0.06 -26.15
N ALA A 88 16.05 -0.38 -25.14
CA ALA A 88 14.81 -1.11 -25.25
C ALA A 88 13.65 -0.31 -25.88
N ILE A 89 13.28 -0.65 -27.12
CA ILE A 89 12.02 -0.23 -27.74
C ILE A 89 10.92 -1.18 -27.25
N MET A 90 9.83 -0.63 -26.70
CA MET A 90 8.70 -1.45 -26.25
C MET A 90 7.99 -2.08 -27.45
N LEU A 91 7.88 -3.41 -27.47
CA LEU A 91 7.08 -4.11 -28.47
C LEU A 91 5.60 -3.70 -28.37
N PRO A 92 4.86 -3.67 -29.50
CA PRO A 92 3.42 -3.39 -29.50
C PRO A 92 2.62 -4.27 -28.53
N GLU A 93 2.99 -5.55 -28.37
CA GLU A 93 2.42 -6.46 -27.36
C GLU A 93 2.61 -5.96 -25.93
N PHE A 94 3.81 -5.48 -25.58
CA PHE A 94 4.13 -5.02 -24.22
C PHE A 94 3.43 -3.70 -23.90
N TYR A 95 3.27 -2.80 -24.89
CA TYR A 95 2.47 -1.59 -24.74
C TYR A 95 1.00 -1.90 -24.42
N ASN A 96 0.39 -2.87 -25.13
CA ASN A 96 -0.99 -3.29 -24.89
C ASN A 96 -1.16 -3.93 -23.49
N SER A 97 -0.17 -4.71 -23.05
CA SER A 97 -0.16 -5.29 -21.70
C SER A 97 -0.03 -4.21 -20.62
N LEU A 98 0.89 -3.26 -20.79
CA LEU A 98 1.08 -2.14 -19.87
C LEU A 98 -0.16 -1.27 -19.74
N LEU A 99 -0.84 -0.95 -20.85
CA LEU A 99 -2.08 -0.19 -20.84
C LEU A 99 -3.18 -0.92 -20.06
N THR A 100 -3.30 -2.22 -20.28
CA THR A 100 -4.29 -3.06 -19.59
C THR A 100 -4.01 -3.11 -18.09
N MET A 101 -2.75 -3.30 -17.69
CA MET A 101 -2.33 -3.31 -16.29
C MET A 101 -2.47 -1.94 -15.62
N HIS A 102 -2.17 -0.85 -16.33
CA HIS A 102 -2.42 0.51 -15.84
C HIS A 102 -3.91 0.72 -15.57
N GLY A 103 -4.78 0.37 -16.52
CA GLY A 103 -6.22 0.52 -16.37
C GLY A 103 -6.79 -0.28 -15.20
N THR A 104 -6.37 -1.54 -15.03
CA THR A 104 -6.85 -2.37 -13.91
C THR A 104 -6.34 -1.86 -12.57
N ILE A 105 -5.08 -1.43 -12.45
CA ILE A 105 -4.53 -0.87 -11.22
C ILE A 105 -5.25 0.44 -10.85
N MET A 106 -5.49 1.32 -11.83
CA MET A 106 -6.15 2.61 -11.57
C MET A 106 -7.60 2.43 -11.15
N ILE A 107 -8.38 1.59 -11.84
CA ILE A 107 -9.81 1.43 -11.52
C ILE A 107 -9.99 0.60 -10.25
N PHE A 108 -9.35 -0.57 -10.15
CA PHE A 108 -9.63 -1.52 -9.07
C PHE A 108 -8.86 -1.22 -7.78
N PHE A 109 -7.63 -0.70 -7.87
CA PHE A 109 -6.75 -0.56 -6.71
C PHE A 109 -6.50 0.90 -6.28
N ALA A 110 -6.65 1.88 -7.18
CA ALA A 110 -6.54 3.29 -6.81
C ALA A 110 -7.91 3.94 -6.57
N ILE A 111 -8.78 3.95 -7.58
CA ILE A 111 -10.06 4.68 -7.56
C ILE A 111 -11.08 4.02 -6.61
N MET A 112 -11.37 2.73 -6.77
CA MET A 112 -12.37 2.07 -5.90
C MET A 112 -12.02 2.15 -4.41
N PRO A 113 -10.77 1.86 -3.97
CA PRO A 113 -10.37 1.98 -2.56
C PRO A 113 -10.35 3.42 -2.03
N LEU A 114 -10.31 4.43 -2.89
CA LEU A 114 -10.35 5.84 -2.50
C LEU A 114 -11.78 6.37 -2.35
N LEU A 115 -12.74 5.79 -3.06
CA LEU A 115 -14.16 6.18 -3.05
C LEU A 115 -14.99 5.49 -1.96
N VAL A 116 -14.55 4.33 -1.46
CA VAL A 116 -15.24 3.52 -0.43
C VAL A 116 -14.70 3.80 0.96
#